data_AF-A0A7S4AB37-F1
#
_entry.id   AF-A0A7S4AB37-F1
#
_cell.length_a   1.000
_cell.length_b   1.000
_cell.length_c   1.000
_cell.angle_alpha   90.00
_cell.angle_beta   90.00
_cell.angle_gamma   90.00
#
_symmetry.space_group_name_H-M   'P 1'
#
loop_
_entity.id
_entity.type
_entity.pdbx_description
1 polymer ?
#
loop_
_entity_poly.entity_id
_entity_poly.type
_entity_poly.pdbx_seq_one_letter_code
_entity_poly.pdbx_strand_id
1 'polypeptide(L)'
;MMEDRSLIRHRNSPTGSQEGFKSLGNGHGSDMHFDRDNGKGRRPSAFLNRRVVITITLRAVLITVTCVACLTFYLLHVCDYLTPTPRSLVRNTNTAVTTMSNNRIQNDPRDNDHGQCGIWMAPSSLLPYPGYGIFATRNIHAKESILHAPDAVSVQIREAHRFKNMPMKKERHLWWDNTFGNYVWHRGVGDHARYDHPYMTSDFQPGFGALPNHHCILSALSFRMAEDTVQDGLVGYDSPGRGAFSYTVGRDFYSTRELSAGEEIFLNYGHCTREQPSAGDDNGDDVEEDENEGNWQSKIYYPVDFKESAKIVSHFEPFGKTPWPIQNVSHAILTMVDAESGANPRFVLEIVSKAFLNREVIFEKLSAYSHNDRQFRKEFLRSLARGVLAPRDTDWIRKNGICLEHLIPKTSTLPNAGLGAFSQYGVRKGEIVVPAPVLQTVHKEILTLYERDVNVAEDPEKYKIGTGLLNNYCFGHSESSMLLCPLTSAMLVNHCSLRSQACGPKGPNAVVRWSSGWDEASHEWRNKSLEEIEEKFGRILSLEVVATRKISPGEEGENEK
;
A
#
# COMPACT_ATOMS: atom_id res chain seq x y z
N MET A 1 -7.00 21.47 18.74
CA MET A 1 -8.16 20.57 18.48
C MET A 1 -8.60 19.91 19.79
N MET A 2 -9.44 20.61 20.54
CA MET A 2 -10.42 20.15 21.53
C MET A 2 -11.01 21.43 22.10
N GLU A 3 -12.02 21.95 21.43
CA GLU A 3 -12.99 22.88 22.03
C GLU A 3 -14.24 22.85 21.13
N ASP A 4 -14.93 21.72 21.18
CA ASP A 4 -16.36 21.71 20.90
C ASP A 4 -17.06 21.04 22.08
N ARG A 5 -17.47 21.87 23.05
CA ARG A 5 -18.32 21.46 24.16
C ARG A 5 -19.78 21.65 23.72
N SER A 6 -20.28 20.78 22.86
CA SER A 6 -21.72 20.65 22.62
C SER A 6 -22.27 19.37 23.28
N LEU A 7 -22.76 19.55 24.51
CA LEU A 7 -23.90 18.86 25.12
C LEU A 7 -24.19 17.40 24.70
N ILE A 8 -23.66 16.42 25.46
CA ILE A 8 -24.31 15.11 25.61
C ILE A 8 -25.55 15.32 26.48
N ARG A 9 -26.72 15.52 25.86
CA ARG A 9 -28.00 15.35 26.55
C ARG A 9 -28.33 13.87 26.60
N HIS A 10 -28.20 13.27 27.79
CA HIS A 10 -28.83 11.99 28.10
C HIS A 10 -30.35 12.11 27.93
N ARG A 11 -30.90 11.45 26.91
CA ARG A 11 -32.33 11.15 26.85
C ARG A 11 -32.60 9.98 27.80
N ASN A 12 -33.26 10.26 28.91
CA ASN A 12 -33.88 9.27 29.76
C ASN A 12 -35.00 8.55 28.99
N SER A 13 -34.94 7.22 28.93
CA SER A 13 -36.03 6.35 28.50
C SER A 13 -37.16 6.38 29.54
N PRO A 14 -38.44 6.50 29.15
CA PRO A 14 -39.52 6.19 30.05
C PRO A 14 -39.84 4.69 30.00
N THR A 15 -39.87 4.11 31.20
CA THR A 15 -40.43 2.81 31.55
C THR A 15 -41.95 2.77 31.32
N GLY A 16 -42.43 1.61 30.86
CA GLY A 16 -43.84 1.20 30.85
C GLY A 16 -44.15 0.43 29.57
N SER A 17 -44.85 -0.69 29.54
CA SER A 17 -45.47 -1.53 30.55
C SER A 17 -45.78 -2.86 29.86
N GLN A 18 -45.74 -3.96 30.61
CA GLN A 18 -46.22 -5.27 30.15
C GLN A 18 -47.71 -5.18 29.81
N GLU A 19 -48.12 -5.73 28.67
CA GLU A 19 -49.37 -6.48 28.52
C GLU A 19 -49.16 -7.49 27.38
N GLY A 20 -49.41 -8.77 27.67
CA GLY A 20 -49.23 -9.86 26.72
C GLY A 20 -50.41 -10.02 25.78
N PHE A 21 -50.26 -10.80 24.70
CA PHE A 21 -51.35 -11.60 24.13
C PHE A 21 -50.80 -12.65 23.16
N LYS A 22 -51.20 -13.90 23.45
CA LYS A 22 -51.54 -15.06 22.60
C LYS A 22 -50.72 -15.42 21.34
N SER A 23 -50.33 -16.70 21.37
CA SER A 23 -50.03 -17.57 20.23
C SER A 23 -51.20 -17.70 19.24
N LEU A 24 -50.84 -17.81 17.95
CA LEU A 24 -51.44 -18.53 16.81
C LEU A 24 -50.64 -17.98 15.60
N GLY A 25 -49.95 -18.73 14.76
CA GLY A 25 -50.37 -19.90 14.00
C GLY A 25 -50.13 -19.58 12.51
N ASN A 26 -49.41 -20.47 11.81
CA ASN A 26 -49.37 -20.65 10.36
C ASN A 26 -49.03 -19.47 9.42
N GLY A 27 -47.96 -19.68 8.65
CA GLY A 27 -48.14 -19.80 7.20
C GLY A 27 -47.61 -18.67 6.32
N HIS A 28 -47.04 -19.13 5.21
CA HIS A 28 -46.75 -18.42 3.96
C HIS A 28 -45.40 -17.71 3.85
N GLY A 29 -44.50 -18.43 3.15
CA GLY A 29 -43.45 -17.81 2.38
C GLY A 29 -44.02 -16.96 1.25
N SER A 30 -43.20 -16.02 0.80
CA SER A 30 -43.42 -15.28 -0.43
C SER A 30 -42.05 -14.99 -1.01
N ASP A 31 -41.70 -15.79 -2.01
CA ASP A 31 -40.73 -15.46 -3.03
C ASP A 31 -41.12 -14.14 -3.70
N MET A 32 -40.13 -13.29 -3.99
CA MET A 32 -40.28 -12.24 -4.98
C MET A 32 -39.23 -12.43 -6.08
N HIS A 33 -39.77 -12.92 -7.21
CA HIS A 33 -39.19 -12.91 -8.53
C HIS A 33 -38.78 -11.49 -8.96
N PHE A 34 -37.67 -11.40 -9.68
CA PHE A 34 -37.53 -10.42 -10.75
C PHE A 34 -37.19 -11.13 -12.06
N ASP A 35 -38.11 -10.97 -13.01
CA ASP A 35 -38.02 -11.34 -14.41
C ASP A 35 -36.86 -10.66 -15.13
N ARG A 36 -36.20 -11.41 -16.01
CA ARG A 36 -36.03 -11.05 -17.43
C ARG A 36 -35.36 -12.20 -18.16
N ASP A 37 -36.15 -12.95 -18.92
CA ASP A 37 -35.63 -13.74 -20.04
C ASP A 37 -36.49 -13.52 -21.28
N ASN A 38 -35.82 -13.13 -22.36
CA ASN A 38 -36.40 -12.83 -23.66
C ASN A 38 -36.77 -14.14 -24.38
N GLY A 39 -38.04 -14.24 -24.72
CA GLY A 39 -38.61 -15.42 -25.38
C GLY A 39 -38.12 -15.64 -26.82
N LYS A 40 -37.80 -16.89 -27.13
CA LYS A 40 -38.02 -17.48 -28.47
C LYS A 40 -38.71 -18.82 -28.31
N GLY A 41 -39.95 -18.89 -28.79
CA GLY A 41 -40.86 -20.00 -28.58
C GLY A 41 -40.52 -21.27 -29.36
N ARG A 42 -40.86 -22.42 -28.75
CA ARG A 42 -41.14 -23.68 -29.44
C ARG A 42 -42.29 -24.41 -28.74
N ARG A 43 -43.17 -24.99 -29.56
CA ARG A 43 -44.42 -25.70 -29.21
C ARG A 43 -44.16 -26.97 -28.38
N PRO A 44 -45.09 -27.41 -27.50
CA PRO A 44 -44.93 -28.64 -26.75
C PRO A 44 -45.38 -29.86 -27.55
N SER A 45 -44.57 -30.91 -27.56
CA SER A 45 -44.93 -32.27 -27.98
C SER A 45 -44.94 -33.21 -26.78
N ALA A 46 -45.92 -34.11 -26.78
CA ALA A 46 -46.31 -35.03 -25.71
C ALA A 46 -45.16 -35.88 -25.12
N PHE A 47 -45.23 -36.06 -23.79
CA PHE A 47 -44.41 -36.98 -23.02
C PHE A 47 -44.80 -38.45 -23.30
N LEU A 48 -43.83 -39.25 -23.74
CA LEU A 48 -43.92 -40.71 -23.81
C LEU A 48 -42.82 -41.31 -22.95
N ASN A 49 -43.23 -42.09 -21.94
CA ASN A 49 -42.38 -42.86 -21.03
C ASN A 49 -41.45 -43.79 -21.81
N ARG A 50 -40.13 -43.55 -21.78
CA ARG A 50 -39.12 -44.54 -22.16
C ARG A 50 -38.31 -44.96 -20.94
N ARG A 51 -38.34 -46.26 -20.64
CA ARG A 51 -37.41 -46.92 -19.72
C ARG A 51 -35.99 -46.77 -20.26
N VAL A 52 -35.12 -46.14 -19.49
CA VAL A 52 -33.67 -46.07 -19.76
C VAL A 52 -33.03 -47.32 -19.19
N VAL A 53 -32.48 -48.17 -20.07
CA VAL A 53 -31.58 -49.25 -19.68
C VAL A 53 -30.16 -48.66 -19.69
N ILE A 54 -29.56 -48.53 -18.51
CA ILE A 54 -28.18 -48.04 -18.36
C ILE A 54 -27.24 -49.23 -18.60
N THR A 55 -26.53 -49.22 -19.73
CA THR A 55 -25.44 -50.16 -19.99
C THR A 55 -24.16 -49.59 -19.41
N ILE A 56 -23.72 -50.10 -18.26
CA ILE A 56 -22.44 -49.72 -17.65
C ILE A 56 -21.33 -50.34 -18.49
N THR A 57 -20.54 -49.51 -19.17
CA THR A 57 -19.38 -49.98 -19.94
C THR A 57 -18.19 -50.19 -19.01
N LEU A 58 -17.33 -51.16 -19.34
CA LEU A 58 -16.11 -51.46 -18.58
C LEU A 58 -15.19 -50.23 -18.40
N ARG A 59 -15.25 -49.27 -19.34
CA ARG A 59 -14.54 -47.99 -19.24
C ARG A 59 -15.06 -47.09 -18.13
N ALA A 60 -16.37 -47.03 -17.90
CA ALA A 60 -16.94 -46.24 -16.81
C ALA A 60 -16.53 -46.80 -15.44
N VAL A 61 -16.45 -48.13 -15.31
CA VAL A 61 -15.94 -48.78 -14.09
C VAL A 61 -14.47 -48.46 -13.88
N LEU A 62 -13.65 -48.52 -14.93
CA LEU A 62 -12.22 -48.23 -14.83
C LEU A 62 -11.95 -46.79 -14.37
N ILE A 63 -12.65 -45.81 -14.96
CA ILE A 63 -12.54 -44.39 -14.57
C ILE A 63 -12.94 -44.19 -13.11
N THR A 64 -14.02 -44.84 -12.67
CA THR A 64 -14.49 -44.74 -11.29
C THR A 64 -13.47 -45.32 -10.30
N VAL A 65 -12.86 -46.46 -10.63
CA VAL A 65 -11.82 -47.09 -9.81
C VAL A 65 -10.57 -46.21 -9.73
N THR A 66 -10.15 -45.59 -10.84
CA THR A 66 -8.99 -44.68 -10.84
C THR A 66 -9.27 -43.43 -10.01
N CYS A 67 -10.47 -42.83 -10.13
CA CYS A 67 -10.86 -41.68 -9.32
C CYS A 67 -10.88 -42.00 -7.82
N VAL A 68 -11.43 -43.16 -7.43
CA VAL A 68 -11.44 -43.60 -6.03
C VAL A 68 -10.02 -43.84 -5.52
N ALA A 69 -9.14 -44.48 -6.30
CA ALA A 69 -7.75 -44.70 -5.92
C ALA A 69 -6.99 -43.38 -5.73
N CYS A 70 -7.15 -42.41 -6.65
CA CYS A 70 -6.55 -41.07 -6.52
C CYS A 70 -7.08 -40.31 -5.30
N LEU A 71 -8.39 -40.37 -5.04
CA LEU A 71 -8.99 -39.72 -3.86
C LEU A 71 -8.49 -40.36 -2.56
N THR A 72 -8.34 -41.68 -2.52
CA THR A 72 -7.83 -42.40 -1.35
C THR A 72 -6.36 -42.04 -1.10
N PHE A 73 -5.54 -41.94 -2.14
CA PHE A 73 -4.14 -41.53 -2.03
C PHE A 73 -4.02 -40.08 -1.56
N TYR A 74 -4.88 -39.18 -2.05
CA TYR A 74 -4.93 -37.79 -1.59
C TYR A 74 -5.35 -37.69 -0.12
N LEU A 75 -6.37 -38.42 0.31
CA LEU A 75 -6.83 -38.42 1.70
C LEU A 75 -5.79 -38.99 2.67
N LEU A 76 -5.07 -40.05 2.28
CA LEU A 76 -3.96 -40.56 3.09
C LEU A 76 -2.83 -39.54 3.25
N HIS A 77 -2.48 -38.81 2.17
CA HIS A 77 -1.47 -37.77 2.25
C HIS A 77 -1.90 -36.57 3.11
N VAL A 78 -3.19 -36.21 3.11
CA VAL A 78 -3.72 -35.12 3.95
C VAL A 78 -3.79 -35.54 5.43
N CYS A 79 -4.08 -36.80 5.73
CA CYS A 79 -4.11 -37.31 7.11
C CYS A 79 -2.72 -37.29 7.79
N ASP A 80 -1.63 -37.50 7.06
CA ASP A 80 -0.26 -37.41 7.61
C ASP A 80 0.09 -35.98 8.06
N TYR A 81 -0.57 -34.95 7.51
CA TYR A 81 -0.39 -33.55 7.91
C TYR A 81 -1.25 -33.14 9.13
N LEU A 82 -2.16 -34.00 9.59
CA LEU A 82 -3.12 -33.68 10.64
C LEU A 82 -2.87 -34.43 11.96
N THR A 83 -1.60 -34.73 12.29
CA THR A 83 -1.26 -35.17 13.65
C THR A 83 -1.35 -33.98 14.62
N PRO A 84 -2.25 -34.00 15.61
CA PRO A 84 -2.32 -32.93 16.61
C PRO A 84 -1.16 -33.08 17.58
N THR A 85 -0.32 -32.05 17.69
CA THR A 85 0.65 -31.95 18.77
C THR A 85 -0.09 -31.81 20.12
N PRO A 86 0.38 -32.47 21.20
CA PRO A 86 -0.30 -32.40 22.49
C PRO A 86 -0.19 -30.99 23.06
N ARG A 87 -1.33 -30.31 23.26
CA ARG A 87 -1.42 -29.10 24.07
C ARG A 87 -1.36 -29.48 25.55
N SER A 88 -0.20 -29.33 26.17
CA SER A 88 -0.12 -29.05 27.61
C SER A 88 1.11 -28.19 27.93
N LEU A 89 0.87 -26.92 28.26
CA LEU A 89 1.46 -26.22 29.41
C LEU A 89 1.11 -24.73 29.31
N VAL A 90 0.23 -24.32 30.22
CA VAL A 90 0.05 -22.93 30.65
C VAL A 90 1.43 -22.42 31.10
N ARG A 91 1.98 -21.44 30.40
CA ARG A 91 3.25 -20.80 30.73
C ARG A 91 3.03 -19.30 30.88
N ASN A 92 3.33 -18.79 32.07
CA ASN A 92 3.37 -17.37 32.42
C ASN A 92 4.08 -16.55 31.34
N THR A 93 3.33 -15.68 30.68
CA THR A 93 3.82 -14.68 29.73
C THR A 93 4.33 -13.48 30.51
N ASN A 94 5.65 -13.42 30.74
CA ASN A 94 6.40 -12.19 31.04
C ASN A 94 7.91 -12.47 30.95
N THR A 95 8.43 -12.99 29.82
CA THR A 95 9.88 -12.95 29.46
C THR A 95 10.28 -13.56 28.09
N ALA A 96 9.35 -13.93 27.21
CA ALA A 96 9.70 -14.69 25.99
C ALA A 96 9.31 -13.96 24.69
N VAL A 97 9.85 -12.77 24.47
CA VAL A 97 9.84 -12.09 23.15
C VAL A 97 11.24 -11.51 22.89
N THR A 98 12.29 -12.34 22.86
CA THR A 98 13.62 -11.94 22.32
C THR A 98 14.59 -13.09 22.01
N THR A 99 14.12 -14.30 21.68
CA THR A 99 15.04 -15.47 21.53
C THR A 99 14.85 -16.33 20.28
N MET A 100 14.14 -15.84 19.27
CA MET A 100 14.30 -16.37 17.90
C MET A 100 14.97 -15.31 17.03
N SER A 101 16.19 -15.61 16.55
CA SER A 101 16.99 -14.83 15.56
C SER A 101 18.21 -13.99 16.04
N ASN A 102 18.61 -14.01 17.32
CA ASN A 102 19.79 -13.21 17.72
C ASN A 102 21.17 -13.84 17.41
N ASN A 103 21.28 -15.17 17.20
CA ASN A 103 22.61 -15.81 17.16
C ASN A 103 23.27 -15.91 15.77
N ARG A 104 22.60 -15.55 14.66
CA ARG A 104 23.18 -15.67 13.32
C ARG A 104 23.46 -14.35 12.59
N ILE A 105 23.01 -13.23 13.14
CA ILE A 105 23.15 -11.90 12.53
C ILE A 105 24.27 -11.09 13.20
N GLN A 106 24.61 -11.36 14.47
CA GLN A 106 25.49 -10.50 15.28
C GLN A 106 26.97 -10.37 14.85
N ASN A 107 27.42 -10.99 13.76
CA ASN A 107 28.80 -10.87 13.29
C ASN A 107 28.92 -10.48 11.81
N ASP A 108 27.85 -9.99 11.17
CA ASP A 108 28.02 -9.40 9.85
C ASP A 108 28.66 -8.01 10.02
N PRO A 109 29.89 -7.77 9.53
CA PRO A 109 30.49 -6.44 9.59
C PRO A 109 29.66 -5.38 8.85
N ARG A 110 28.68 -5.79 8.03
CA ARG A 110 27.67 -4.92 7.39
C ARG A 110 26.61 -4.40 8.36
N ASP A 111 26.43 -5.02 9.52
CA ASP A 111 25.46 -4.61 10.55
C ASP A 111 26.01 -3.56 11.53
N ASN A 112 27.27 -3.13 11.35
CA ASN A 112 27.93 -2.14 12.19
C ASN A 112 27.35 -0.71 12.09
N ASP A 113 26.26 -0.51 11.35
CA ASP A 113 25.63 0.81 11.16
C ASP A 113 24.63 1.16 12.29
N HIS A 114 24.80 0.54 13.46
CA HIS A 114 23.99 0.79 14.64
C HIS A 114 23.99 2.28 15.00
N GLY A 115 22.86 2.96 14.78
CA GLY A 115 22.68 4.37 15.09
C GLY A 115 22.69 5.31 13.89
N GLN A 116 22.85 4.80 12.67
CA GLN A 116 22.66 5.59 11.46
C GLN A 116 21.35 5.21 10.77
N CYS A 117 20.81 6.16 10.01
CA CYS A 117 19.62 5.93 9.23
C CYS A 117 19.94 5.08 8.00
N GLY A 118 19.29 3.93 7.87
CA GLY A 118 19.42 3.02 6.74
C GLY A 118 18.50 3.37 5.57
N ILE A 119 17.33 3.94 5.83
CA ILE A 119 16.29 4.23 4.83
C ILE A 119 16.06 5.72 4.65
N TRP A 120 16.16 6.18 3.41
CA TRP A 120 16.14 7.59 3.04
C TRP A 120 15.12 7.87 1.95
N MET A 121 14.51 9.04 2.01
CA MET A 121 13.72 9.60 0.91
C MET A 121 14.57 10.63 0.16
N ALA A 122 14.72 10.49 -1.14
CA ALA A 122 15.48 11.42 -1.98
C ALA A 122 14.85 11.50 -3.38
N PRO A 123 15.22 12.47 -4.24
CA PRO A 123 14.74 12.48 -5.63
C PRO A 123 14.98 11.12 -6.32
N SER A 124 13.93 10.58 -6.95
CA SER A 124 13.95 9.23 -7.52
C SER A 124 15.05 9.07 -8.58
N SER A 125 15.44 7.82 -8.80
CA SER A 125 16.31 7.41 -9.89
C SER A 125 15.55 7.15 -11.20
N LEU A 126 14.22 7.08 -11.15
CA LEU A 126 13.38 6.98 -12.34
C LEU A 126 13.43 8.28 -13.15
N LEU A 127 13.79 8.18 -14.42
CA LEU A 127 13.79 9.31 -15.35
C LEU A 127 12.62 9.19 -16.33
N PRO A 128 11.96 10.29 -16.73
CA PRO A 128 12.12 11.68 -16.27
C PRO A 128 11.24 12.01 -15.04
N TYR A 129 10.92 11.03 -14.18
CA TYR A 129 9.92 11.19 -13.13
C TYR A 129 10.38 12.20 -12.06
N PRO A 130 9.67 13.33 -11.86
CA PRO A 130 10.11 14.41 -10.96
C PRO A 130 9.78 14.15 -9.47
N GLY A 131 9.56 12.89 -9.08
CA GLY A 131 9.16 12.53 -7.72
C GLY A 131 10.31 12.08 -6.81
N TYR A 132 9.95 11.63 -5.61
CA TYR A 132 10.87 11.05 -4.64
C TYR A 132 10.85 9.53 -4.73
N GLY A 133 11.99 8.93 -4.44
CA GLY A 133 12.17 7.49 -4.25
C GLY A 133 12.63 7.20 -2.82
N ILE A 134 12.55 5.92 -2.46
CA ILE A 134 13.02 5.42 -1.17
C ILE A 134 14.29 4.63 -1.40
N PHE A 135 15.36 4.94 -0.68
CA PHE A 135 16.69 4.38 -0.91
C PHE A 135 17.22 3.68 0.33
N ALA A 136 17.96 2.60 0.10
CA ALA A 136 18.78 1.97 1.13
C ALA A 136 20.19 2.60 1.13
N THR A 137 20.71 2.99 2.28
CA THR A 137 22.10 3.46 2.45
C THR A 137 23.02 2.44 3.13
N ARG A 138 22.44 1.30 3.48
CA ARG A 138 23.11 0.08 3.93
C ARG A 138 22.65 -1.09 3.07
N ASN A 139 23.36 -2.20 3.14
CA ASN A 139 22.88 -3.44 2.52
C ASN A 139 21.69 -3.98 3.33
N ILE A 140 20.70 -4.54 2.64
CA ILE A 140 19.53 -5.16 3.27
C ILE A 140 19.40 -6.58 2.74
N HIS A 141 19.31 -7.54 3.65
CA HIS A 141 19.23 -8.95 3.32
C HIS A 141 17.85 -9.36 2.83
N ALA A 142 17.82 -10.40 2.00
CA ALA A 142 16.56 -11.03 1.64
C ALA A 142 15.83 -11.52 2.93
N LYS A 143 14.55 -11.20 3.02
CA LYS A 143 13.60 -11.44 4.12
C LYS A 143 13.82 -10.57 5.37
N GLU A 144 14.78 -9.67 5.35
CA GLU A 144 14.97 -8.67 6.41
C GLU A 144 13.83 -7.65 6.38
N SER A 145 13.31 -7.29 7.56
CA SER A 145 12.37 -6.19 7.71
C SER A 145 13.07 -4.88 7.37
N ILE A 146 12.46 -4.04 6.54
CA ILE A 146 13.06 -2.79 6.09
C ILE A 146 13.20 -1.79 7.23
N LEU A 147 12.15 -1.65 8.06
CA LEU A 147 12.12 -0.69 9.17
C LEU A 147 12.50 -1.32 10.51
N HIS A 148 12.71 -2.64 10.56
CA HIS A 148 12.86 -3.42 11.80
C HIS A 148 11.68 -3.29 12.79
N ALA A 149 10.57 -2.75 12.33
CA ALA A 149 9.32 -2.56 13.05
C ALA A 149 8.18 -2.61 12.03
N PRO A 150 6.94 -2.89 12.46
CA PRO A 150 5.78 -2.63 11.64
C PRO A 150 5.78 -1.18 11.18
N ASP A 151 5.28 -0.95 9.96
CA ASP A 151 4.94 0.38 9.48
C ASP A 151 3.86 1.01 10.39
N ALA A 152 3.57 2.30 10.23
CA ALA A 152 2.82 3.11 11.19
C ALA A 152 1.48 2.49 11.69
N VAL A 153 0.34 2.95 11.17
CA VAL A 153 -0.98 2.42 11.53
C VAL A 153 -1.74 2.05 10.28
N SER A 154 -2.56 1.03 10.37
CA SER A 154 -3.56 0.73 9.36
C SER A 154 -4.81 1.53 9.70
N VAL A 155 -5.21 2.49 8.87
CA VAL A 155 -6.37 3.35 9.08
C VAL A 155 -7.49 2.91 8.15
N GLN A 156 -8.60 2.47 8.73
CA GLN A 156 -9.75 2.03 7.96
C GLN A 156 -10.50 3.22 7.38
N ILE A 157 -10.64 3.24 6.05
CA ILE A 157 -11.51 4.15 5.33
C ILE A 157 -12.80 3.40 5.00
N ARG A 158 -13.91 3.86 5.56
CA ARG A 158 -15.25 3.33 5.31
C ARG A 158 -16.00 4.21 4.31
N GLU A 159 -16.81 3.57 3.46
CA GLU A 159 -17.83 4.24 2.65
C GLU A 159 -17.30 5.30 1.67
N ALA A 160 -16.09 5.06 1.13
CA ALA A 160 -15.41 6.04 0.28
C ALA A 160 -16.20 6.47 -0.98
N HIS A 161 -17.02 5.61 -1.59
CA HIS A 161 -17.59 5.92 -2.92
C HIS A 161 -19.00 5.36 -3.25
N ARG A 162 -19.82 4.89 -2.30
CA ARG A 162 -20.74 3.77 -2.65
C ARG A 162 -22.25 3.85 -2.39
N PHE A 163 -22.84 4.97 -1.98
CA PHE A 163 -24.31 5.09 -2.04
C PHE A 163 -24.75 6.09 -3.11
N LYS A 164 -25.73 5.69 -3.94
CA LYS A 164 -26.23 6.48 -5.09
C LYS A 164 -26.66 7.89 -4.67
N ASN A 165 -27.09 8.04 -3.42
CA ASN A 165 -27.65 9.25 -2.83
C ASN A 165 -26.78 9.79 -1.67
N MET A 166 -25.46 9.54 -1.69
CA MET A 166 -24.58 10.09 -0.67
C MET A 166 -24.36 11.59 -0.90
N PRO A 167 -24.36 12.43 0.16
CA PRO A 167 -23.91 13.81 0.04
C PRO A 167 -22.49 13.88 -0.51
N MET A 168 -22.25 14.86 -1.38
CA MET A 168 -20.95 15.09 -2.01
C MET A 168 -20.41 13.90 -2.81
N LYS A 169 -21.31 13.17 -3.50
CA LYS A 169 -20.94 11.96 -4.25
C LYS A 169 -19.85 12.23 -5.29
N LYS A 170 -19.95 13.35 -6.02
CA LYS A 170 -18.98 13.71 -7.06
C LYS A 170 -17.61 13.97 -6.45
N GLU A 171 -17.56 14.76 -5.40
CA GLU A 171 -16.35 15.15 -4.67
C GLU A 171 -15.70 13.93 -4.01
N ARG A 172 -16.50 13.01 -3.47
CA ARG A 172 -16.03 11.73 -2.92
C ARG A 172 -15.40 10.83 -3.99
N HIS A 173 -16.03 10.74 -5.16
CA HIS A 173 -15.47 10.00 -6.31
C HIS A 173 -14.16 10.63 -6.77
N LEU A 174 -14.13 11.94 -7.00
CA LEU A 174 -12.91 12.66 -7.36
C LEU A 174 -11.80 12.48 -6.31
N TRP A 175 -12.12 12.65 -5.03
CA TRP A 175 -11.16 12.44 -3.94
C TRP A 175 -10.60 11.01 -3.92
N TRP A 176 -11.47 10.02 -4.08
CA TRP A 176 -11.07 8.63 -4.10
C TRP A 176 -10.21 8.32 -5.31
N ASP A 177 -10.67 8.62 -6.51
CA ASP A 177 -10.00 8.24 -7.75
C ASP A 177 -8.72 9.05 -7.97
N ASN A 178 -8.73 10.36 -7.64
CA ASN A 178 -7.61 11.24 -7.94
C ASN A 178 -6.56 11.31 -6.84
N THR A 179 -6.94 11.14 -5.58
CA THR A 179 -6.03 11.38 -4.45
C THR A 179 -5.70 10.09 -3.70
N PHE A 180 -6.71 9.35 -3.24
CA PHE A 180 -6.48 8.25 -2.29
C PHE A 180 -6.31 6.88 -2.94
N GLY A 181 -6.91 6.63 -4.10
CA GLY A 181 -6.95 5.33 -4.77
C GLY A 181 -5.57 4.72 -5.03
N ASN A 182 -4.55 5.56 -5.21
CA ASN A 182 -3.17 5.13 -5.43
C ASN A 182 -2.39 4.79 -4.14
N TYR A 183 -2.95 5.10 -2.96
CA TYR A 183 -2.27 4.97 -1.67
C TYR A 183 -3.02 4.05 -0.69
N VAL A 184 -4.15 3.48 -1.12
CA VAL A 184 -4.92 2.51 -0.34
C VAL A 184 -4.58 1.10 -0.79
N TRP A 185 -4.58 0.19 0.16
CA TRP A 185 -4.38 -1.22 -0.11
C TRP A 185 -5.77 -1.89 -0.14
N HIS A 186 -6.20 -2.28 -1.33
CA HIS A 186 -7.51 -2.89 -1.54
C HIS A 186 -7.59 -4.36 -1.10
N ARG A 187 -8.82 -4.83 -0.89
CA ARG A 187 -9.15 -6.24 -0.58
C ARG A 187 -8.49 -7.23 -1.54
N GLY A 188 -7.90 -8.29 -0.98
CA GLY A 188 -7.34 -9.43 -1.73
C GLY A 188 -5.87 -9.69 -1.42
N VAL A 189 -5.14 -8.64 -1.03
CA VAL A 189 -3.95 -8.75 -0.19
C VAL A 189 -4.43 -8.92 1.25
N GLY A 190 -3.84 -9.83 2.05
CA GLY A 190 -4.29 -10.07 3.43
C GLY A 190 -4.40 -8.75 4.19
N ASP A 191 -5.62 -8.30 4.48
CA ASP A 191 -5.92 -6.97 4.98
C ASP A 191 -6.41 -7.01 6.43
N HIS A 192 -6.08 -5.95 7.18
CA HIS A 192 -6.60 -5.75 8.54
C HIS A 192 -8.12 -5.51 8.51
N ALA A 193 -8.64 -5.01 7.38
CA ALA A 193 -10.07 -4.77 7.15
C ALA A 193 -10.91 -6.05 6.95
N ARG A 194 -10.30 -7.24 6.91
CA ARG A 194 -11.01 -8.51 6.72
C ARG A 194 -12.07 -8.75 7.79
N TYR A 195 -11.78 -8.35 9.03
CA TYR A 195 -12.66 -8.60 10.18
C TYR A 195 -13.70 -7.50 10.40
N ASP A 196 -13.45 -6.28 9.93
CA ASP A 196 -14.35 -5.13 10.14
C ASP A 196 -15.50 -4.99 9.14
N HIS A 197 -15.73 -6.03 8.32
CA HIS A 197 -16.99 -6.47 7.70
C HIS A 197 -18.03 -5.36 7.36
N PRO A 198 -17.68 -4.48 6.42
CA PRO A 198 -18.39 -4.55 5.13
C PRO A 198 -17.42 -4.66 3.95
N TYR A 199 -17.97 -5.06 2.81
CA TYR A 199 -17.34 -5.18 1.49
C TYR A 199 -16.76 -3.88 0.90
N MET A 200 -16.68 -2.82 1.72
CA MET A 200 -16.38 -1.45 1.31
C MET A 200 -15.36 -0.74 2.21
N THR A 201 -14.70 -1.47 3.12
CA THR A 201 -13.61 -0.90 3.89
C THR A 201 -12.32 -1.03 3.09
N SER A 202 -11.60 0.07 2.95
CA SER A 202 -10.24 0.07 2.42
C SER A 202 -9.25 0.36 3.55
N ASP A 203 -8.06 -0.21 3.43
CA ASP A 203 -6.99 -0.03 4.39
C ASP A 203 -6.01 1.03 3.87
N PHE A 204 -6.04 2.21 4.48
CA PHE A 204 -5.02 3.23 4.25
C PHE A 204 -3.86 2.98 5.19
N GLN A 205 -2.69 2.67 4.62
CA GLN A 205 -1.46 2.46 5.37
C GLN A 205 -0.49 3.61 5.12
N PRO A 206 -0.68 4.74 5.82
CA PRO A 206 0.29 5.81 5.83
C PRO A 206 1.57 5.31 6.49
N GLY A 207 2.71 5.73 5.95
CA GLY A 207 4.00 5.22 6.38
C GLY A 207 4.88 4.82 5.20
N PHE A 208 5.85 3.98 5.48
CA PHE A 208 6.79 3.51 4.47
C PHE A 208 6.10 2.82 3.30
N GLY A 209 5.02 2.06 3.50
CA GLY A 209 4.34 1.33 2.43
C GLY A 209 3.80 2.20 1.29
N ALA A 210 3.54 3.48 1.55
CA ALA A 210 2.95 4.43 0.61
C ALA A 210 3.97 5.21 -0.24
N LEU A 211 5.28 5.03 0.00
CA LEU A 211 6.34 5.88 -0.56
C LEU A 211 7.17 5.23 -1.69
N PRO A 212 7.49 3.92 -1.68
CA PRO A 212 8.25 3.26 -2.72
C PRO A 212 7.58 3.39 -4.08
N ASN A 213 8.35 3.80 -5.09
CA ASN A 213 7.89 3.86 -6.47
C ASN A 213 7.64 2.46 -7.06
N HIS A 214 6.95 2.44 -8.19
CA HIS A 214 6.72 1.23 -8.96
C HIS A 214 7.92 0.84 -9.83
N HIS A 215 8.32 -0.44 -9.81
CA HIS A 215 9.15 -1.02 -10.88
C HIS A 215 8.97 -2.54 -11.00
N CYS A 216 8.60 -3.04 -12.18
CA CYS A 216 8.31 -4.47 -12.36
C CYS A 216 9.50 -5.44 -12.19
N ILE A 217 10.67 -5.09 -12.72
CA ILE A 217 11.87 -5.93 -12.64
C ILE A 217 12.64 -5.73 -11.33
N LEU A 218 12.74 -4.49 -10.85
CA LEU A 218 13.54 -4.13 -9.68
C LEU A 218 12.76 -4.17 -8.36
N SER A 219 11.44 -4.44 -8.39
CA SER A 219 10.64 -4.66 -7.19
C SER A 219 11.38 -5.57 -6.23
N ALA A 220 11.67 -5.03 -5.07
CA ALA A 220 12.38 -5.73 -4.00
C ALA A 220 11.50 -5.85 -2.77
N LEU A 221 10.35 -5.19 -2.72
CA LEU A 221 9.54 -5.12 -1.53
C LEU A 221 8.41 -6.16 -1.53
N SER A 222 8.18 -6.76 -0.37
CA SER A 222 6.97 -7.52 -0.04
C SER A 222 6.58 -7.16 1.39
N PHE A 223 5.44 -7.65 1.84
CA PHE A 223 4.96 -7.38 3.18
C PHE A 223 4.42 -8.66 3.83
N ARG A 224 4.36 -8.62 5.15
CA ARG A 224 3.63 -9.56 5.98
C ARG A 224 2.80 -8.77 6.98
N MET A 225 1.77 -9.41 7.51
CA MET A 225 1.02 -8.85 8.63
C MET A 225 1.93 -8.80 9.85
N ALA A 226 1.83 -7.75 10.66
CA ALA A 226 2.45 -7.74 11.98
C ALA A 226 1.94 -8.95 12.79
N GLU A 227 2.76 -9.55 13.65
CA GLU A 227 2.32 -10.69 14.47
C GLU A 227 1.11 -10.30 15.35
N ASP A 228 1.16 -9.11 15.94
CA ASP A 228 0.07 -8.50 16.70
C ASP A 228 -0.67 -7.45 15.86
N THR A 229 -1.39 -7.91 14.85
CA THR A 229 -2.13 -7.04 13.91
C THR A 229 -3.12 -6.08 14.57
N VAL A 230 -3.67 -6.44 15.73
CA VAL A 230 -4.62 -5.65 16.52
C VAL A 230 -4.07 -5.52 17.93
N GLN A 231 -3.88 -4.29 18.39
CA GLN A 231 -3.44 -3.98 19.74
C GLN A 231 -4.64 -3.57 20.60
N ASP A 232 -5.38 -4.56 21.07
CA ASP A 232 -6.44 -4.34 22.06
C ASP A 232 -5.84 -3.87 23.39
N GLY A 233 -6.59 -3.02 24.11
CA GLY A 233 -6.18 -2.54 25.43
C GLY A 233 -5.14 -1.41 25.41
N LEU A 234 -4.85 -0.80 24.25
CA LEU A 234 -4.05 0.43 24.16
C LEU A 234 -4.59 1.56 25.06
N VAL A 235 -5.90 1.56 25.30
CA VAL A 235 -6.57 2.44 26.26
C VAL A 235 -7.64 1.65 27.02
N GLY A 236 -7.99 2.13 28.22
CA GLY A 236 -9.08 1.57 29.01
C GLY A 236 -10.43 1.62 28.29
N TYR A 237 -11.35 0.72 28.63
CA TYR A 237 -12.69 0.66 28.02
C TYR A 237 -13.53 1.91 28.23
N ASP A 238 -13.25 2.63 29.31
CA ASP A 238 -13.84 3.91 29.75
C ASP A 238 -13.04 5.13 29.28
N SER A 239 -11.93 4.92 28.56
CA SER A 239 -11.09 5.99 28.05
C SER A 239 -11.85 6.87 27.05
N PRO A 240 -11.76 8.20 27.16
CA PRO A 240 -12.29 9.10 26.14
C PRO A 240 -11.55 8.99 24.80
N GLY A 241 -10.35 8.38 24.77
CA GLY A 241 -9.60 8.12 23.54
C GLY A 241 -10.09 6.89 22.77
N ARG A 242 -11.03 6.13 23.33
CA ARG A 242 -11.55 4.92 22.69
C ARG A 242 -12.21 5.26 21.35
N GLY A 243 -11.75 4.60 20.28
CA GLY A 243 -12.20 4.87 18.91
C GLY A 243 -11.64 6.14 18.27
N ALA A 244 -10.78 6.90 18.98
CA ALA A 244 -10.12 8.08 18.43
C ALA A 244 -8.86 7.74 17.60
N PHE A 245 -8.36 6.52 17.70
CA PHE A 245 -7.20 6.01 16.96
C PHE A 245 -7.48 4.58 16.48
N SER A 246 -6.65 4.12 15.55
CA SER A 246 -6.69 2.78 15.02
C SER A 246 -6.02 1.79 15.96
N TYR A 247 -6.69 0.66 16.18
CA TYR A 247 -6.13 -0.49 16.90
C TYR A 247 -5.32 -1.39 15.98
N THR A 248 -5.37 -1.17 14.66
CA THR A 248 -4.66 -1.99 13.69
C THR A 248 -3.28 -1.42 13.38
N VAL A 249 -2.26 -2.23 13.63
CA VAL A 249 -0.86 -1.89 13.33
C VAL A 249 -0.62 -1.99 11.83
N GLY A 250 0.29 -1.18 11.28
CA GLY A 250 0.70 -1.28 9.88
C GLY A 250 1.38 -2.62 9.55
N ARG A 251 1.64 -2.84 8.26
CA ARG A 251 2.33 -4.04 7.77
C ARG A 251 3.82 -4.00 8.10
N ASP A 252 4.42 -5.18 8.22
CA ASP A 252 5.88 -5.30 8.25
C ASP A 252 6.38 -5.55 6.82
N PHE A 253 7.09 -4.57 6.28
CA PHE A 253 7.68 -4.65 4.95
C PHE A 253 9.05 -5.29 5.01
N TYR A 254 9.32 -6.24 4.12
CA TYR A 254 10.59 -6.93 4.05
C TYR A 254 11.13 -7.02 2.63
N SER A 255 12.45 -7.14 2.50
CA SER A 255 13.07 -7.30 1.20
C SER A 255 12.89 -8.73 0.65
N THR A 256 12.58 -8.89 -0.63
CA THR A 256 12.44 -10.18 -1.32
C THR A 256 13.75 -10.67 -1.92
N ARG A 257 14.78 -9.83 -1.91
CA ARG A 257 16.12 -10.07 -2.46
C ARG A 257 17.17 -9.27 -1.69
N GLU A 258 18.44 -9.51 -1.96
CA GLU A 258 19.49 -8.60 -1.50
C GLU A 258 19.30 -7.22 -2.14
N LEU A 259 19.39 -6.18 -1.32
CA LEU A 259 19.47 -4.78 -1.73
C LEU A 259 20.86 -4.26 -1.40
N SER A 260 21.50 -3.60 -2.36
CA SER A 260 22.77 -2.94 -2.12
C SER A 260 22.56 -1.53 -1.57
N ALA A 261 23.52 -1.07 -0.78
CA ALA A 261 23.58 0.35 -0.43
C ALA A 261 23.64 1.22 -1.70
N GLY A 262 22.83 2.27 -1.75
CA GLY A 262 22.60 3.12 -2.93
C GLY A 262 21.39 2.71 -3.79
N GLU A 263 20.79 1.55 -3.55
CA GLU A 263 19.67 1.07 -4.36
C GLU A 263 18.34 1.73 -3.96
N GLU A 264 17.56 2.18 -4.95
CA GLU A 264 16.16 2.56 -4.76
C GLU A 264 15.31 1.30 -4.54
N ILE A 265 14.47 1.35 -3.52
CA ILE A 265 13.52 0.32 -3.14
C ILE A 265 12.25 0.52 -3.94
N PHE A 266 11.94 -0.46 -4.78
CA PHE A 266 10.73 -0.46 -5.59
C PHE A 266 9.70 -1.48 -5.09
N LEU A 267 8.44 -1.15 -5.29
CA LEU A 267 7.28 -2.01 -5.05
C LEU A 267 6.61 -2.38 -6.39
N ASN A 268 5.98 -3.54 -6.44
CA ASN A 268 5.13 -3.93 -7.56
C ASN A 268 3.67 -3.57 -7.22
N TYR A 269 3.09 -2.61 -7.96
CA TYR A 269 1.71 -2.16 -7.75
C TYR A 269 0.68 -3.08 -8.42
N GLY A 270 1.10 -4.17 -9.07
CA GLY A 270 0.23 -5.12 -9.77
C GLY A 270 0.09 -4.86 -11.27
N HIS A 271 0.67 -3.77 -11.79
CA HIS A 271 0.53 -3.35 -13.18
C HIS A 271 1.73 -3.72 -14.06
N CYS A 272 2.16 -4.98 -14.01
CA CYS A 272 3.33 -5.46 -14.77
C CYS A 272 2.99 -6.12 -16.10
N THR A 273 1.74 -6.01 -16.53
CA THR A 273 1.27 -6.43 -17.84
C THR A 273 0.74 -5.21 -18.57
N ARG A 274 1.17 -5.02 -19.82
CA ARG A 274 0.59 -4.00 -20.68
C ARG A 274 -0.81 -4.47 -21.05
N GLU A 275 -1.81 -3.65 -20.78
CA GLU A 275 -3.17 -3.94 -21.22
C GLU A 275 -3.15 -4.00 -22.74
N GLN A 276 -3.59 -5.12 -23.30
CA GLN A 276 -3.79 -5.18 -24.74
C GLN A 276 -4.99 -4.30 -25.05
N PRO A 277 -4.93 -3.46 -26.11
CA PRO A 277 -6.10 -2.76 -26.60
C PRO A 277 -7.22 -3.80 -26.73
N SER A 278 -8.30 -3.63 -25.99
CA SER A 278 -9.45 -4.54 -26.05
C SER A 278 -9.97 -4.50 -27.47
N ALA A 279 -9.70 -5.56 -28.23
CA ALA A 279 -9.88 -5.62 -29.69
C ALA A 279 -11.35 -5.68 -30.15
N GLY A 280 -12.28 -4.99 -29.49
CA GLY A 280 -13.68 -5.14 -29.84
C GLY A 280 -14.71 -4.28 -29.12
N ASP A 281 -14.34 -3.14 -28.51
CA ASP A 281 -15.34 -2.16 -28.08
C ASP A 281 -15.31 -0.94 -29.04
N ASP A 282 -15.65 -1.20 -30.31
CA ASP A 282 -15.90 -0.19 -31.35
C ASP A 282 -17.20 0.62 -31.11
N ASN A 283 -17.71 0.63 -29.87
CA ASN A 283 -18.81 1.51 -29.50
C ASN A 283 -18.22 2.92 -29.39
N GLY A 284 -18.16 3.62 -30.52
CA GLY A 284 -17.58 4.95 -30.75
C GLY A 284 -18.24 6.09 -29.98
N ASP A 285 -18.39 5.93 -28.67
CA ASP A 285 -18.48 7.06 -27.77
C ASP A 285 -17.06 7.61 -27.64
N ASP A 286 -16.73 8.57 -28.51
CA ASP A 286 -15.53 9.39 -28.51
C ASP A 286 -15.41 10.14 -27.18
N VAL A 287 -15.05 9.44 -26.11
CA VAL A 287 -14.44 10.09 -24.96
C VAL A 287 -13.05 10.47 -25.46
N GLU A 288 -12.90 11.75 -25.84
CA GLU A 288 -11.58 12.39 -25.96
C GLU A 288 -10.88 12.22 -24.60
N GLU A 289 -10.26 11.06 -24.39
CA GLU A 289 -9.33 10.86 -23.29
C GLU A 289 -8.24 11.88 -23.52
N ASP A 290 -8.21 12.92 -22.69
CA ASP A 290 -7.19 13.97 -22.70
C ASP A 290 -5.80 13.33 -22.78
N GLU A 291 -5.26 13.22 -24.00
CA GLU A 291 -3.98 12.56 -24.31
C GLU A 291 -2.80 13.26 -23.61
N ASN A 292 -3.05 14.44 -23.02
CA ASN A 292 -2.01 15.34 -22.53
C ASN A 292 -1.54 15.06 -21.09
N GLU A 293 -2.30 14.39 -20.21
CA GLU A 293 -1.84 14.17 -18.81
C GLU A 293 -1.99 12.75 -18.24
N GLY A 294 -2.80 11.85 -18.80
CA GLY A 294 -3.30 10.69 -18.04
C GLY A 294 -2.60 9.33 -18.19
N ASN A 295 -2.02 8.98 -19.35
CA ASN A 295 -1.60 7.59 -19.57
C ASN A 295 -0.20 7.28 -19.00
N TRP A 296 -0.12 7.09 -17.69
CA TRP A 296 1.09 6.68 -16.99
C TRP A 296 1.63 5.32 -17.46
N GLN A 297 0.78 4.43 -17.99
CA GLN A 297 1.20 3.14 -18.53
C GLN A 297 2.18 3.33 -19.69
N SER A 298 1.99 4.37 -20.51
CA SER A 298 2.91 4.71 -21.61
C SER A 298 4.28 5.22 -21.15
N LYS A 299 4.43 5.58 -19.86
CA LYS A 299 5.62 6.20 -19.28
C LYS A 299 6.45 5.23 -18.42
N ILE A 300 6.02 3.98 -18.27
CA ILE A 300 6.72 2.98 -17.44
C ILE A 300 7.27 1.82 -18.27
N TYR A 301 8.41 1.29 -17.80
CA TYR A 301 9.01 0.09 -18.40
C TYR A 301 8.28 -1.18 -17.95
N TYR A 302 7.93 -2.04 -18.90
CA TYR A 302 7.34 -3.34 -18.64
C TYR A 302 8.38 -4.46 -18.74
N PRO A 303 8.11 -5.63 -18.11
CA PRO A 303 8.99 -6.80 -18.24
C PRO A 303 9.27 -7.22 -19.68
N VAL A 304 8.33 -6.99 -20.60
CA VAL A 304 8.49 -7.31 -22.01
C VAL A 304 9.54 -6.45 -22.70
N ASP A 305 9.64 -5.17 -22.34
CA ASP A 305 10.63 -4.24 -22.89
C ASP A 305 12.06 -4.70 -22.52
N PHE A 306 12.26 -5.12 -21.26
CA PHE A 306 13.55 -5.64 -20.80
C PHE A 306 13.89 -7.00 -21.40
N LYS A 307 12.91 -7.88 -21.60
CA LYS A 307 13.12 -9.19 -22.24
C LYS A 307 13.58 -9.04 -23.68
N GLU A 308 12.91 -8.17 -24.44
CA GLU A 308 13.30 -7.91 -25.83
C GLU A 308 14.67 -7.22 -25.90
N SER A 309 14.93 -6.27 -25.01
CA SER A 309 16.26 -5.65 -24.88
C SER A 309 17.34 -6.68 -24.56
N ALA A 310 17.10 -7.60 -23.62
CA ALA A 310 18.07 -8.64 -23.27
C ALA A 310 18.37 -9.57 -24.44
N LYS A 311 17.36 -9.93 -25.26
CA LYS A 311 17.54 -10.71 -26.49
C LYS A 311 18.45 -9.98 -27.48
N ILE A 312 18.24 -8.68 -27.69
CA ILE A 312 19.08 -7.86 -28.58
C ILE A 312 20.50 -7.75 -28.03
N VAL A 313 20.67 -7.38 -26.75
CA VAL A 313 21.99 -7.23 -26.11
C VAL A 313 22.77 -8.56 -26.14
N SER A 314 22.10 -9.70 -25.97
CA SER A 314 22.74 -11.03 -26.04
C SER A 314 23.30 -11.38 -27.42
N HIS A 315 22.91 -10.66 -28.47
CA HIS A 315 23.48 -10.86 -29.80
C HIS A 315 24.90 -10.29 -29.90
N PHE A 316 25.21 -9.26 -29.10
CA PHE A 316 26.43 -8.47 -29.23
C PHE A 316 27.50 -8.80 -28.17
N GLU A 317 28.77 -8.65 -28.52
CA GLU A 317 29.91 -8.84 -27.60
C GLU A 317 29.83 -7.89 -26.38
N PRO A 318 30.19 -8.31 -25.15
CA PRO A 318 30.77 -9.61 -24.80
C PRO A 318 29.71 -10.70 -24.53
N PHE A 319 28.41 -10.42 -24.65
CA PHE A 319 27.33 -11.37 -24.36
C PHE A 319 27.07 -12.36 -25.51
N GLY A 320 27.35 -11.93 -26.73
CA GLY A 320 27.17 -12.67 -27.97
C GLY A 320 28.43 -12.73 -28.82
N LYS A 321 28.27 -13.01 -30.12
CA LYS A 321 29.36 -13.19 -31.09
C LYS A 321 29.50 -12.04 -32.08
N THR A 322 28.52 -11.15 -32.13
CA THR A 322 28.49 -10.07 -33.12
C THR A 322 29.09 -8.82 -32.49
N PRO A 323 30.01 -8.10 -33.16
CA PRO A 323 30.45 -6.81 -32.67
C PRO A 323 29.28 -5.81 -32.65
N TRP A 324 29.27 -4.89 -31.70
CA TRP A 324 28.25 -3.83 -31.67
C TRP A 324 28.31 -2.98 -32.95
N PRO A 325 27.15 -2.56 -33.51
CA PRO A 325 27.15 -1.61 -34.59
C PRO A 325 27.80 -0.30 -34.12
N ILE A 326 28.72 0.25 -34.90
CA ILE A 326 29.40 1.51 -34.57
C ILE A 326 28.67 2.71 -35.20
N GLN A 327 27.99 2.48 -36.33
CA GLN A 327 27.20 3.48 -37.06
C GLN A 327 25.73 3.07 -37.07
N ASN A 328 24.84 4.06 -37.01
CA ASN A 328 23.38 3.86 -37.08
C ASN A 328 22.83 2.87 -36.04
N VAL A 329 23.39 2.89 -34.83
CA VAL A 329 23.04 1.99 -33.71
C VAL A 329 21.54 1.95 -33.47
N SER A 330 20.88 3.11 -33.46
CA SER A 330 19.43 3.20 -33.26
C SER A 330 18.64 2.50 -34.36
N HIS A 331 19.02 2.66 -35.62
CA HIS A 331 18.33 2.01 -36.74
C HIS A 331 18.53 0.50 -36.69
N ALA A 332 19.77 0.04 -36.48
CA ALA A 332 20.07 -1.38 -36.33
C ALA A 332 19.28 -2.02 -35.19
N ILE A 333 19.24 -1.38 -34.01
CA ILE A 333 18.45 -1.86 -32.87
C ILE A 333 16.96 -1.91 -33.22
N LEU A 334 16.40 -0.85 -33.81
CA LEU A 334 14.98 -0.80 -34.16
C LEU A 334 14.59 -1.89 -35.16
N THR A 335 15.46 -2.24 -36.11
CA THR A 335 15.20 -3.37 -37.02
C THR A 335 15.24 -4.74 -36.36
N MET A 336 15.82 -4.85 -35.16
CA MET A 336 15.88 -6.09 -34.38
C MET A 336 14.72 -6.23 -33.38
N VAL A 337 13.97 -5.15 -33.11
CA VAL A 337 12.81 -5.21 -32.22
C VAL A 337 11.72 -6.03 -32.89
N ASP A 338 11.37 -7.15 -32.27
CA ASP A 338 10.28 -7.98 -32.75
C ASP A 338 8.92 -7.29 -32.56
N ALA A 339 8.23 -7.01 -33.67
CA ALA A 339 6.93 -6.36 -33.67
C ALA A 339 5.86 -7.18 -32.92
N GLU A 340 6.02 -8.51 -32.86
CA GLU A 340 5.10 -9.41 -32.15
C GLU A 340 5.39 -9.51 -30.65
N SER A 341 6.54 -8.99 -30.19
CA SER A 341 6.91 -9.07 -28.77
C SER A 341 5.96 -8.29 -27.87
N GLY A 342 5.29 -7.26 -28.40
CA GLY A 342 4.52 -6.30 -27.62
C GLY A 342 5.39 -5.33 -26.81
N ALA A 343 6.72 -5.34 -26.99
CA ALA A 343 7.63 -4.36 -26.40
C ALA A 343 7.47 -2.99 -27.08
N ASN A 344 7.70 -1.92 -26.31
CA ASN A 344 7.71 -0.57 -26.87
C ASN A 344 9.10 -0.30 -27.48
N PRO A 345 9.21 -0.06 -28.81
CA PRO A 345 10.50 0.12 -29.47
C PRO A 345 11.33 1.27 -28.90
N ARG A 346 10.68 2.34 -28.40
CA ARG A 346 11.36 3.48 -27.76
C ARG A 346 12.09 3.03 -26.49
N PHE A 347 11.41 2.27 -25.63
CA PHE A 347 12.00 1.76 -24.38
C PHE A 347 13.10 0.75 -24.65
N VAL A 348 12.90 -0.15 -25.62
CA VAL A 348 13.94 -1.11 -26.03
C VAL A 348 15.18 -0.37 -26.51
N LEU A 349 15.01 0.65 -27.36
CA LEU A 349 16.13 1.46 -27.85
C LEU A 349 16.89 2.14 -26.69
N GLU A 350 16.17 2.72 -25.72
CA GLU A 350 16.78 3.35 -24.55
C GLU A 350 17.56 2.34 -23.70
N ILE A 351 16.94 1.21 -23.34
CA ILE A 351 17.56 0.16 -22.53
C ILE A 351 18.82 -0.38 -23.22
N VAL A 352 18.74 -0.72 -24.51
CA VAL A 352 19.89 -1.28 -25.26
C VAL A 352 21.00 -0.24 -25.39
N SER A 353 20.68 1.04 -25.61
CA SER A 353 21.68 2.11 -25.69
C SER A 353 22.43 2.28 -24.37
N LYS A 354 21.71 2.27 -23.24
CA LYS A 354 22.31 2.32 -21.90
C LYS A 354 23.12 1.06 -21.58
N ALA A 355 22.65 -0.11 -22.02
CA ALA A 355 23.37 -1.36 -21.87
C ALA A 355 24.69 -1.35 -22.65
N PHE A 356 24.72 -0.80 -23.87
CA PHE A 356 25.95 -0.66 -24.65
C PHE A 356 27.01 0.17 -23.91
N LEU A 357 26.62 1.29 -23.32
CA LEU A 357 27.52 2.17 -22.56
C LEU A 357 28.06 1.49 -21.29
N ASN A 358 27.27 0.62 -20.67
CA ASN A 358 27.60 -0.05 -19.40
C ASN A 358 27.97 -1.53 -19.56
N ARG A 359 28.24 -2.00 -20.79
CA ARG A 359 28.34 -3.43 -21.11
C ARG A 359 29.41 -4.17 -20.30
N GLU A 360 30.55 -3.54 -20.04
CA GLU A 360 31.65 -4.15 -19.28
C GLU A 360 31.24 -4.39 -17.82
N VAL A 361 30.59 -3.39 -17.20
CA VAL A 361 30.09 -3.49 -15.82
C VAL A 361 28.99 -4.54 -15.71
N ILE A 362 28.11 -4.63 -16.72
CA ILE A 362 27.05 -5.66 -16.77
C ILE A 362 27.68 -7.05 -16.94
N PHE A 363 28.66 -7.18 -17.85
CA PHE A 363 29.33 -8.45 -18.12
C PHE A 363 30.12 -8.95 -16.92
N GLU A 364 30.89 -8.09 -16.25
CA GLU A 364 31.64 -8.42 -15.04
C GLU A 364 30.70 -8.98 -13.96
N LYS A 365 29.58 -8.31 -13.69
CA LYS A 365 28.57 -8.80 -12.73
C LYS A 365 27.98 -10.15 -13.11
N LEU A 366 27.78 -10.41 -14.40
CA LEU A 366 27.16 -11.64 -14.89
C LEU A 366 28.15 -12.79 -15.05
N SER A 367 29.46 -12.51 -15.11
CA SER A 367 30.51 -13.51 -15.29
C SER A 367 30.55 -14.56 -14.18
N ALA A 368 29.98 -14.26 -13.00
CA ALA A 368 29.81 -15.20 -11.89
C ALA A 368 28.73 -16.28 -12.13
N TYR A 369 27.91 -16.17 -13.18
CA TYR A 369 26.80 -17.08 -13.46
C TYR A 369 27.00 -17.83 -14.78
N SER A 370 26.49 -19.07 -14.85
CA SER A 370 26.40 -19.80 -16.11
C SER A 370 25.32 -19.18 -17.01
N HIS A 371 25.57 -19.08 -18.32
CA HIS A 371 24.65 -18.45 -19.28
C HIS A 371 23.28 -19.16 -19.36
N ASN A 372 23.23 -20.46 -19.05
CA ASN A 372 21.99 -21.24 -19.02
C ASN A 372 21.26 -21.19 -17.67
N ASP A 373 21.81 -20.46 -16.69
CA ASP A 373 21.22 -20.34 -15.37
C ASP A 373 19.98 -19.43 -15.38
N ARG A 374 18.92 -19.87 -14.71
CA ARG A 374 17.76 -19.03 -14.42
C ARG A 374 18.17 -17.78 -13.64
N GLN A 375 19.20 -17.88 -12.79
CA GLN A 375 19.74 -16.76 -12.04
C GLN A 375 20.45 -15.75 -12.96
N PHE A 376 21.22 -16.20 -13.95
CA PHE A 376 21.82 -15.33 -14.97
C PHE A 376 20.74 -14.48 -15.66
N ARG A 377 19.67 -15.12 -16.15
CA ARG A 377 18.59 -14.38 -16.84
C ARG A 377 17.93 -13.33 -15.94
N LYS A 378 17.69 -13.66 -14.68
CA LYS A 378 17.11 -12.71 -13.71
C LYS A 378 18.05 -11.54 -13.45
N GLU A 379 19.32 -11.81 -13.20
CA GLU A 379 20.29 -10.76 -12.89
C GLU A 379 20.63 -9.91 -14.11
N PHE A 380 20.59 -10.50 -15.31
CA PHE A 380 20.77 -9.75 -16.54
C PHE A 380 19.64 -8.75 -16.75
N LEU A 381 18.37 -9.16 -16.61
CA LEU A 381 17.23 -8.25 -16.68
C LEU A 381 17.31 -7.13 -15.64
N ARG A 382 17.72 -7.45 -14.40
CA ARG A 382 17.92 -6.44 -13.35
C ARG A 382 19.07 -5.49 -13.66
N SER A 383 20.15 -5.98 -14.25
CA SER A 383 21.29 -5.15 -14.65
C SER A 383 20.89 -4.17 -15.75
N LEU A 384 20.10 -4.62 -16.73
CA LEU A 384 19.51 -3.74 -17.74
C LEU A 384 18.57 -2.70 -17.12
N ALA A 385 17.70 -3.13 -16.20
CA ALA A 385 16.78 -2.24 -15.49
C ALA A 385 17.50 -1.20 -14.64
N ARG A 386 18.56 -1.55 -13.91
CA ARG A 386 19.38 -0.57 -13.18
C ARG A 386 20.10 0.39 -14.14
N GLY A 387 20.46 -0.06 -15.34
CA GLY A 387 21.18 0.75 -16.33
C GLY A 387 20.37 1.93 -16.89
N VAL A 388 19.04 1.90 -16.79
CA VAL A 388 18.17 3.03 -17.18
C VAL A 388 17.84 3.97 -16.03
N LEU A 389 18.27 3.66 -14.80
CA LEU A 389 18.08 4.53 -13.64
C LEU A 389 19.21 5.56 -13.53
N ALA A 390 18.90 6.72 -12.93
CA ALA A 390 19.92 7.69 -12.54
C ALA A 390 20.75 7.14 -11.36
N PRO A 391 22.09 7.12 -11.43
CA PRO A 391 22.92 6.58 -10.35
C PRO A 391 22.84 7.48 -9.11
N ARG A 392 22.53 6.88 -7.96
CA ARG A 392 22.52 7.53 -6.65
C ARG A 392 23.38 6.71 -5.68
N ASP A 393 24.61 7.14 -5.43
CA ASP A 393 25.42 6.52 -4.38
C ASP A 393 24.95 6.97 -2.98
N THR A 394 25.44 6.30 -1.94
CA THR A 394 25.02 6.55 -0.55
C THR A 394 25.35 7.96 -0.08
N ASP A 395 26.47 8.54 -0.51
CA ASP A 395 26.87 9.89 -0.14
C ASP A 395 25.97 10.94 -0.78
N TRP A 396 25.60 10.74 -2.05
CA TRP A 396 24.60 11.53 -2.73
C TRP A 396 23.25 11.45 -2.02
N ILE A 397 22.81 10.24 -1.64
CA ILE A 397 21.53 10.05 -0.94
C ILE A 397 21.52 10.77 0.41
N ARG A 398 22.58 10.64 1.21
CA ARG A 398 22.68 11.33 2.52
C ARG A 398 22.70 12.85 2.38
N LYS A 399 23.31 13.36 1.30
CA LYS A 399 23.41 14.80 1.03
C LYS A 399 22.10 15.40 0.51
N ASN A 400 21.33 14.66 -0.28
CA ASN A 400 20.15 15.18 -0.99
C ASN A 400 18.82 14.58 -0.48
N GLY A 401 18.89 13.64 0.46
CA GLY A 401 17.75 12.95 1.01
C GLY A 401 17.45 13.32 2.46
N ILE A 402 16.38 12.72 2.96
CA ILE A 402 15.91 12.85 4.34
C ILE A 402 15.74 11.45 4.93
N CYS A 403 16.21 11.27 6.15
CA CYS A 403 16.03 10.02 6.88
C CYS A 403 14.55 9.74 7.17
N LEU A 404 14.11 8.50 6.95
CA LEU A 404 12.73 8.03 7.24
C LEU A 404 12.63 7.17 8.51
N GLU A 405 13.74 6.73 9.08
CA GLU A 405 13.78 5.82 10.23
C GLU A 405 13.87 6.53 11.59
N HIS A 406 13.64 7.84 11.66
CA HIS A 406 13.72 8.54 12.94
C HIS A 406 12.62 8.12 13.91
N LEU A 407 11.48 7.65 13.44
CA LEU A 407 10.29 7.36 14.25
C LEU A 407 9.84 5.91 14.09
N ILE A 408 9.57 5.26 15.21
CA ILE A 408 8.94 3.93 15.27
C ILE A 408 7.64 3.99 16.09
N PRO A 409 6.60 3.24 15.69
CA PRO A 409 5.36 3.16 16.47
C PRO A 409 5.57 2.39 17.78
N LYS A 410 5.11 2.94 18.91
CA LYS A 410 4.96 2.20 20.19
C LYS A 410 3.74 2.72 20.95
N THR A 411 3.31 2.02 21.99
CA THR A 411 2.30 2.53 22.92
C THR A 411 2.75 3.88 23.50
N SER A 412 1.90 4.90 23.37
CA SER A 412 2.18 6.24 23.84
C SER A 412 2.32 6.28 25.37
N THR A 413 3.20 7.15 25.85
CA THR A 413 3.31 7.50 27.26
C THR A 413 2.25 8.51 27.70
N LEU A 414 1.58 9.16 26.74
CA LEU A 414 0.47 10.07 26.99
C LEU A 414 -0.82 9.28 27.25
N PRO A 415 -1.59 9.64 28.28
CA PRO A 415 -2.82 8.94 28.60
C PRO A 415 -3.83 9.08 27.46
N ASN A 416 -4.48 7.97 27.09
CA ASN A 416 -5.54 7.91 26.08
C ASN A 416 -5.11 8.18 24.63
N ALA A 417 -3.81 8.25 24.33
CA ALA A 417 -3.31 8.54 22.98
C ALA A 417 -3.13 7.30 22.10
N GLY A 418 -3.19 6.09 22.67
CA GLY A 418 -3.01 4.85 21.93
C GLY A 418 -1.55 4.63 21.54
N LEU A 419 -1.24 4.80 20.25
CA LEU A 419 0.12 4.74 19.72
C LEU A 419 0.76 6.12 19.65
N GLY A 420 2.08 6.17 19.79
CA GLY A 420 2.91 7.35 19.64
C GLY A 420 4.12 7.10 18.76
N ALA A 421 4.71 8.17 18.25
CA ALA A 421 5.94 8.14 17.49
C ALA A 421 7.14 8.22 18.42
N PHE A 422 7.97 7.18 18.49
CA PHE A 422 9.16 7.18 19.35
C PHE A 422 10.42 7.32 18.53
N SER A 423 11.35 8.14 19.00
CA SER A 423 12.58 8.37 18.27
C SER A 423 13.48 7.14 18.33
N GLN A 424 13.88 6.57 17.18
CA GLN A 424 14.82 5.45 17.14
C GLN A 424 16.26 5.92 17.36
N TYR A 425 16.58 7.09 16.84
CA TYR A 425 17.90 7.73 16.89
C TYR A 425 17.82 9.09 17.58
N GLY A 426 18.96 9.72 17.87
CA GLY A 426 18.94 11.09 18.38
C GLY A 426 18.64 12.08 17.25
N VAL A 427 17.74 13.04 17.47
CA VAL A 427 17.45 14.13 16.52
C VAL A 427 17.92 15.46 17.11
N ARG A 428 18.66 16.26 16.34
CA ARG A 428 19.15 17.56 16.82
C ARG A 428 18.05 18.61 16.73
N LYS A 429 18.17 19.65 17.56
CA LYS A 429 17.29 20.82 17.46
C LYS A 429 17.38 21.44 16.06
N GLY A 430 16.23 21.70 15.45
CA GLY A 430 16.09 22.28 14.11
C GLY A 430 16.18 21.27 12.96
N GLU A 431 16.46 20.01 13.26
CA GLU A 431 16.52 18.92 12.26
C GLU A 431 15.11 18.39 11.97
N ILE A 432 14.90 17.93 10.73
CA ILE A 432 13.65 17.27 10.33
C ILE A 432 13.59 15.92 11.04
N VAL A 433 12.57 15.74 11.89
CA VAL A 433 12.26 14.47 12.52
C VAL A 433 11.68 13.51 11.49
N VAL A 434 10.70 13.96 10.71
CA VAL A 434 10.11 13.16 9.63
C VAL A 434 9.55 14.09 8.54
N PRO A 435 9.83 13.83 7.26
CA PRO A 435 9.15 14.54 6.18
C PRO A 435 7.71 14.05 6.10
N ALA A 436 6.77 14.92 5.72
CA ALA A 436 5.36 14.58 5.61
C ALA A 436 4.80 15.01 4.25
N PRO A 437 5.11 14.28 3.16
CA PRO A 437 4.27 14.29 1.96
C PRO A 437 2.80 14.11 2.37
N VAL A 438 1.87 14.94 1.90
CA VAL A 438 0.46 14.89 2.32
C VAL A 438 -0.47 14.66 1.14
N LEU A 439 -1.49 13.83 1.36
CA LEU A 439 -2.67 13.76 0.51
C LEU A 439 -3.67 14.83 0.96
N GLN A 440 -4.07 15.69 0.04
CA GLN A 440 -5.00 16.78 0.31
C GLN A 440 -6.45 16.40 -0.01
N THR A 441 -7.38 16.95 0.76
CA THR A 441 -8.77 17.14 0.32
C THR A 441 -9.21 18.53 0.71
N VAL A 442 -9.95 19.20 -0.17
CA VAL A 442 -10.52 20.53 0.12
C VAL A 442 -11.91 20.44 0.75
N HIS A 443 -12.44 19.23 0.94
CA HIS A 443 -13.78 18.94 1.45
C HIS A 443 -13.72 17.95 2.61
N LYS A 444 -13.43 18.40 3.83
CA LYS A 444 -13.37 17.50 5.02
C LYS A 444 -14.67 16.72 5.26
N GLU A 445 -15.80 17.26 4.79
CA GLU A 445 -17.14 16.68 4.91
C GLU A 445 -17.27 15.35 4.16
N ILE A 446 -16.37 15.04 3.22
CA ILE A 446 -16.32 13.72 2.57
C ILE A 446 -15.95 12.59 3.54
N LEU A 447 -15.39 12.90 4.71
CA LEU A 447 -15.15 11.91 5.75
C LEU A 447 -16.36 11.74 6.68
N THR A 448 -17.46 12.47 6.46
CA THR A 448 -18.69 12.28 7.23
C THR A 448 -19.26 10.89 6.95
N LEU A 449 -19.65 10.19 8.02
CA LEU A 449 -20.31 8.90 8.00
C LEU A 449 -21.81 9.09 8.20
N TYR A 450 -22.60 8.27 7.51
CA TYR A 450 -24.06 8.32 7.57
C TYR A 450 -24.65 6.95 7.91
N GLU A 451 -25.87 6.94 8.45
CA GLU A 451 -26.64 5.72 8.67
C GLU A 451 -26.87 4.99 7.33
N ARG A 452 -26.84 3.65 7.35
CA ARG A 452 -27.03 2.82 6.16
C ARG A 452 -28.50 2.62 5.84
N ASP A 453 -28.78 2.30 4.58
CA ASP A 453 -30.11 1.89 4.11
C ASP A 453 -31.23 2.95 4.27
N VAL A 454 -30.83 4.22 4.43
CA VAL A 454 -31.73 5.38 4.47
C VAL A 454 -31.44 6.34 3.31
N ASN A 455 -32.43 7.13 2.91
CA ASN A 455 -32.23 8.14 1.88
C ASN A 455 -31.53 9.39 2.45
N VAL A 456 -30.22 9.30 2.67
CA VAL A 456 -29.40 10.37 3.26
C VAL A 456 -29.53 11.69 2.50
N ALA A 457 -29.76 11.66 1.19
CA ALA A 457 -29.90 12.88 0.38
C ALA A 457 -31.09 13.77 0.78
N GLU A 458 -32.13 13.22 1.40
CA GLU A 458 -33.29 14.02 1.84
C GLU A 458 -32.99 14.85 3.09
N ASP A 459 -32.23 14.30 4.03
CA ASP A 459 -31.90 14.95 5.30
C ASP A 459 -30.52 14.46 5.83
N PRO A 460 -29.41 14.98 5.27
CA PRO A 460 -28.06 14.52 5.62
C PRO A 460 -27.74 14.63 7.11
N GLU A 461 -28.17 15.72 7.75
CA GLU A 461 -27.88 15.98 9.17
C GLU A 461 -28.62 15.01 10.09
N LYS A 462 -29.86 14.64 9.75
CA LYS A 462 -30.61 13.62 10.51
C LYS A 462 -29.93 12.26 10.53
N TYR A 463 -29.28 11.88 9.42
CA TYR A 463 -28.66 10.57 9.25
C TYR A 463 -27.16 10.57 9.48
N LYS A 464 -26.58 11.69 9.90
CA LYS A 464 -25.16 11.82 10.23
C LYS A 464 -24.84 11.06 11.52
N ILE A 465 -23.97 10.07 11.43
CA ILE A 465 -23.56 9.26 12.60
C ILE A 465 -22.20 9.68 13.17
N GLY A 466 -21.39 10.39 12.39
CA GLY A 466 -20.09 10.90 12.85
C GLY A 466 -19.12 11.17 11.71
N THR A 467 -17.83 11.09 12.01
CA THR A 467 -16.74 11.29 11.05
C THR A 467 -15.86 10.05 11.04
N GLY A 468 -15.33 9.70 9.86
CA GLY A 468 -14.43 8.59 9.66
C GLY A 468 -13.12 8.78 10.42
N LEU A 469 -12.53 7.66 10.84
CA LEU A 469 -11.30 7.63 11.65
C LEU A 469 -10.13 8.37 11.00
N LEU A 470 -10.04 8.36 9.67
CA LEU A 470 -9.00 9.06 8.91
C LEU A 470 -8.89 10.55 9.29
N ASN A 471 -9.99 11.20 9.67
CA ASN A 471 -9.97 12.61 10.07
C ASN A 471 -9.04 12.87 11.27
N ASN A 472 -8.86 11.89 12.16
CA ASN A 472 -7.97 12.01 13.32
C ASN A 472 -6.48 11.91 12.94
N TYR A 473 -6.18 11.46 11.73
CA TYR A 473 -4.83 11.26 11.19
C TYR A 473 -4.43 12.31 10.16
N CYS A 474 -5.28 13.31 9.92
CA CYS A 474 -5.00 14.43 9.01
C CYS A 474 -4.80 15.73 9.79
N PHE A 475 -4.00 16.63 9.25
CA PHE A 475 -3.90 18.01 9.72
C PHE A 475 -5.02 18.85 9.09
N GLY A 476 -5.65 19.70 9.88
CA GLY A 476 -6.72 20.58 9.42
C GLY A 476 -6.95 21.72 10.40
N HIS A 477 -7.65 22.75 9.94
CA HIS A 477 -8.02 23.91 10.75
C HIS A 477 -9.54 23.97 10.92
N SER A 478 -10.05 24.44 12.05
CA SER A 478 -11.50 24.53 12.30
C SER A 478 -12.21 25.44 11.29
N GLU A 479 -11.54 26.50 10.87
CA GLU A 479 -12.03 27.49 9.90
C GLU A 479 -11.74 27.11 8.44
N SER A 480 -11.15 25.93 8.18
CA SER A 480 -10.89 25.43 6.84
C SER A 480 -11.65 24.14 6.58
N SER A 481 -12.06 23.92 5.33
CA SER A 481 -12.55 22.64 4.83
C SER A 481 -11.42 21.71 4.42
N MET A 482 -10.17 22.20 4.36
CA MET A 482 -9.03 21.43 3.90
C MET A 482 -8.50 20.47 4.97
N LEU A 483 -8.20 19.23 4.56
CA LEU A 483 -7.43 18.26 5.32
C LEU A 483 -6.15 17.89 4.56
N LEU A 484 -5.07 17.68 5.30
CA LEU A 484 -3.76 17.26 4.83
C LEU A 484 -3.36 15.98 5.56
N CYS A 485 -3.49 14.83 4.89
CA CYS A 485 -3.27 13.51 5.47
C CYS A 485 -1.84 13.02 5.15
N PRO A 486 -0.93 12.95 6.14
CA PRO A 486 0.46 12.56 5.90
C PRO A 486 0.60 11.14 5.39
N LEU A 487 1.57 10.91 4.50
CA LEU A 487 1.95 9.60 4.00
C LEU A 487 3.09 8.96 4.81
N THR A 488 3.45 9.51 5.96
CA THR A 488 4.56 9.03 6.80
C THR A 488 4.15 8.87 8.26
N SER A 489 5.07 8.40 9.11
CA SER A 489 4.89 8.28 10.57
C SER A 489 4.64 9.61 11.28
N ALA A 490 4.63 10.76 10.57
CA ALA A 490 4.26 12.06 11.12
C ALA A 490 2.88 12.07 11.81
N MET A 491 1.97 11.19 11.39
CA MET A 491 0.63 11.11 11.99
C MET A 491 0.59 10.41 13.36
N LEU A 492 1.66 9.72 13.75
CA LEU A 492 1.81 9.12 15.07
C LEU A 492 2.34 10.14 16.09
N VAL A 493 2.73 11.34 15.65
CA VAL A 493 3.23 12.39 16.54
C VAL A 493 2.04 12.95 17.31
N ASN A 494 1.98 12.62 18.59
CA ASN A 494 0.87 13.01 19.45
C ASN A 494 0.89 14.50 19.75
N HIS A 495 -0.30 15.04 20.01
CA HIS A 495 -0.43 16.41 20.46
C HIS A 495 0.02 16.53 21.92
N CYS A 496 0.84 17.53 22.17
CA CYS A 496 1.28 17.92 23.48
C CYS A 496 1.07 19.43 23.66
N SER A 497 0.61 19.84 24.85
CA SER A 497 0.53 21.24 25.21
C SER A 497 1.04 21.48 26.62
N LEU A 498 1.78 22.58 26.81
CA LEU A 498 2.14 23.06 28.15
C LEU A 498 0.91 23.33 29.02
N ARG A 499 -0.27 23.53 28.43
CA ARG A 499 -1.54 23.75 29.15
C ARG A 499 -2.04 22.49 29.86
N SER A 500 -1.84 21.30 29.28
CA SER A 500 -2.41 20.04 29.81
C SER A 500 -1.52 19.36 30.84
N GLN A 501 -0.29 19.85 31.06
CA GLN A 501 0.77 19.22 31.88
C GLN A 501 1.11 17.76 31.52
N ALA A 502 0.45 17.17 30.51
CA ALA A 502 0.56 15.75 30.18
C ALA A 502 1.96 15.36 29.66
N CYS A 503 2.68 16.31 29.09
CA CYS A 503 3.99 16.14 28.46
C CYS A 503 5.18 16.32 29.41
N GLY A 504 4.88 16.41 30.71
CA GLY A 504 5.86 16.80 31.71
C GLY A 504 6.39 18.23 31.53
N PRO A 505 7.46 18.58 32.27
CA PRO A 505 7.94 19.96 32.39
C PRO A 505 8.70 20.48 31.16
N LYS A 506 9.11 19.59 30.23
CA LYS A 506 9.88 19.97 29.05
C LYS A 506 9.02 20.47 27.89
N GLY A 507 7.70 20.20 27.94
CA GLY A 507 6.78 20.54 26.86
C GLY A 507 7.06 19.79 25.55
N PRO A 508 6.38 20.21 24.47
CA PRO A 508 6.51 19.58 23.16
C PRO A 508 7.94 19.68 22.63
N ASN A 509 8.37 18.65 21.92
CA ASN A 509 9.74 18.53 21.41
C ASN A 509 9.83 18.60 19.88
N ALA A 510 8.70 18.74 19.20
CA ALA A 510 8.59 18.91 17.77
C ALA A 510 7.56 19.99 17.39
N VAL A 511 7.68 20.51 16.16
CA VAL A 511 6.73 21.43 15.52
C VAL A 511 6.42 20.95 14.11
N VAL A 512 5.15 21.03 13.66
CA VAL A 512 4.78 20.83 12.26
C VAL A 512 4.88 22.16 11.51
N ARG A 513 5.51 22.15 10.34
CA ARG A 513 5.54 23.31 9.44
C ARG A 513 5.50 22.87 7.98
N TRP A 514 5.29 23.82 7.09
CA TRP A 514 5.44 23.60 5.64
C TRP A 514 6.88 23.19 5.29
N SER A 515 7.06 22.36 4.27
CA SER A 515 8.40 21.92 3.86
C SER A 515 9.33 23.11 3.57
N SER A 516 10.53 23.08 4.14
CA SER A 516 11.45 24.23 4.14
C SER A 516 12.39 24.32 2.93
N GLY A 517 12.20 23.45 1.93
CA GLY A 517 12.98 23.47 0.68
C GLY A 517 13.31 22.10 0.13
N TRP A 518 13.03 21.01 0.87
CA TRP A 518 13.27 19.67 0.34
C TRP A 518 12.28 19.26 -0.73
N ASP A 519 11.10 19.88 -0.79
CA ASP A 519 10.05 19.68 -1.81
C ASP A 519 9.69 21.03 -2.44
N GLU A 520 10.42 21.39 -3.49
CA GLU A 520 10.26 22.66 -4.21
C GLU A 520 8.87 22.74 -4.89
N ALA A 521 8.35 21.63 -5.40
CA ALA A 521 7.04 21.59 -6.02
C ALA A 521 5.95 22.03 -5.03
N SER A 522 6.06 21.61 -3.76
CA SER A 522 5.12 22.06 -2.72
C SER A 522 5.09 23.56 -2.50
N HIS A 523 6.16 24.31 -2.83
CA HIS A 523 6.18 25.77 -2.63
C HIS A 523 5.28 26.49 -3.62
N GLU A 524 5.23 26.01 -4.87
CA GLU A 524 4.33 26.53 -5.90
C GLU A 524 2.86 26.36 -5.49
N TRP A 525 2.51 25.18 -4.98
CA TRP A 525 1.14 24.82 -4.63
C TRP A 525 0.58 25.52 -3.39
N ARG A 526 1.43 26.08 -2.51
CA ARG A 526 0.96 26.81 -1.32
C ARG A 526 0.22 28.11 -1.63
N ASN A 527 0.47 28.68 -2.81
CA ASN A 527 -0.12 29.94 -3.24
C ASN A 527 -1.32 29.73 -4.17
N LYS A 528 -1.71 28.48 -4.40
CA LYS A 528 -2.83 28.09 -5.26
C LYS A 528 -4.16 28.20 -4.51
N SER A 529 -5.24 28.44 -5.24
CA SER A 529 -6.59 28.43 -4.67
C SER A 529 -7.02 27.00 -4.31
N LEU A 530 -8.08 26.85 -3.51
CA LEU A 530 -8.61 25.53 -3.19
C LEU A 530 -9.15 24.82 -4.43
N GLU A 531 -9.72 25.56 -5.37
CA GLU A 531 -10.21 25.05 -6.64
C GLU A 531 -9.07 24.50 -7.50
N GLU A 532 -7.96 25.24 -7.63
CA GLU A 532 -6.76 24.76 -8.34
C GLU A 532 -6.15 23.51 -7.68
N ILE A 533 -6.20 23.43 -6.35
CA ILE A 533 -5.72 22.28 -5.57
C ILE A 533 -6.63 21.05 -5.76
N GLU A 534 -7.95 21.25 -5.83
CA GLU A 534 -8.94 20.18 -6.00
C GLU A 534 -8.83 19.49 -7.36
N GLU A 535 -8.50 20.24 -8.40
CA GLU A 535 -8.34 19.73 -9.77
C GLU A 535 -7.11 18.84 -9.94
N LYS A 536 -6.15 18.85 -8.99
CA LYS A 536 -4.89 18.15 -9.18
C LYS A 536 -4.91 16.70 -8.68
N PHE A 537 -4.46 15.79 -9.55
CA PHE A 537 -4.23 14.39 -9.23
C PHE A 537 -2.98 14.19 -8.36
N GLY A 538 -3.10 13.34 -7.35
CA GLY A 538 -2.00 12.92 -6.49
C GLY A 538 -1.50 13.99 -5.52
N ARG A 539 -0.28 13.77 -5.02
CA ARG A 539 0.36 14.61 -4.00
C ARG A 539 0.93 15.89 -4.59
N ILE A 540 0.57 17.03 -4.00
CA ILE A 540 1.13 18.35 -4.36
C ILE A 540 1.68 19.16 -3.19
N LEU A 541 1.33 18.81 -1.96
CA LEU A 541 1.77 19.53 -0.76
C LEU A 541 2.64 18.63 0.12
N SER A 542 3.52 19.28 0.87
CA SER A 542 4.39 18.63 1.85
C SER A 542 4.56 19.47 3.10
N LEU A 543 4.44 18.79 4.23
CA LEU A 543 4.78 19.28 5.57
C LEU A 543 6.09 18.63 6.03
N GLU A 544 6.59 19.08 7.17
CA GLU A 544 7.69 18.45 7.89
C GLU A 544 7.48 18.61 9.40
N VAL A 545 7.88 17.59 10.15
CA VAL A 545 7.98 17.65 11.61
C VAL A 545 9.42 17.98 11.96
N VAL A 546 9.66 19.02 12.74
CA VAL A 546 11.00 19.54 13.06
C VAL A 546 11.20 19.59 14.56
N ALA A 547 12.36 19.15 15.03
CA ALA A 547 12.64 19.08 16.45
C ALA A 547 12.85 20.50 17.04
N THR A 548 12.09 20.88 18.07
CA THR A 548 12.21 22.18 18.75
C THR A 548 13.35 22.19 19.78
N ARG A 549 13.79 20.99 20.19
CA ARG A 549 14.95 20.72 21.05
C ARG A 549 15.60 19.40 20.63
N LYS A 550 16.71 19.02 21.27
CA LYS A 550 17.28 17.67 21.07
C LYS A 550 16.25 16.63 21.54
N ILE A 551 15.99 15.63 20.69
CA ILE A 551 15.17 14.45 20.99
C ILE A 551 16.14 13.28 21.18
N SER A 552 16.02 12.56 22.29
CA SER A 552 16.90 11.42 22.58
C SER A 552 16.35 10.12 21.99
N PRO A 553 17.20 9.12 21.69
CA PRO A 553 16.71 7.79 21.36
C PRO A 553 15.75 7.26 22.43
N GLY A 554 14.62 6.72 22.01
CA GLY A 554 13.55 6.21 22.86
C GLY A 554 12.58 7.28 23.41
N GLU A 555 12.79 8.56 23.12
CA GLU A 555 11.88 9.63 23.53
C GLU A 555 10.66 9.70 22.60
N GLU A 556 9.45 9.91 23.15
CA GLU A 556 8.24 10.13 22.35
C GLU A 556 8.29 11.51 21.68
N GLY A 557 8.02 11.54 20.38
CA GLY A 557 7.85 12.76 19.60
C GLY A 557 6.48 13.38 19.90
N GLU A 558 6.52 14.61 20.39
CA GLU A 558 5.37 15.34 20.89
C GLU A 558 5.33 16.72 20.23
N ASN A 559 4.20 17.08 19.63
CA ASN A 559 4.06 18.30 18.85
C ASN A 559 3.13 19.33 19.50
N GLU A 560 3.53 20.60 19.47
CA GLU A 560 2.63 21.73 19.68
C GLU A 560 1.81 21.93 18.40
N LYS A 561 0.51 21.60 18.43
CA LYS A 561 -0.37 21.78 17.27
C LYS A 561 -0.80 23.23 17.14
#